data_AF-K1Q0Z2-F1
#
_entry.id   AF-K1Q0Z2-F1
#
_cell.length_a   1.000
_cell.length_b   1.000
_cell.length_c   1.000
_cell.angle_alpha   90.00
_cell.angle_beta   90.00
_cell.angle_gamma   90.00
#
_symmetry.space_group_name_H-M   'P 1'
#
loop_
_entity.id
_entity.type
_entity.pdbx_description
1 polymer ?
#
loop_
_entity_poly.entity_id
_entity_poly.type
_entity_poly.pdbx_seq_one_letter_code
_entity_poly.pdbx_strand_id
1 'polypeptide(L)'
;MLAEKLGLPAHHLKMICRGQVVSMTKSLQEQNVKHGSQLMCLCLSVSEAEAAQKEEEVMEMMNTRQAAELLSSKVEKDDYDVDIQIADQSGRPLKLPPEERKALTLAMTLHEKGRVAIKKKEITKALLLLLEADKEFR
;
A
#
# COMPACT_ATOMS: atom_id res chain seq x y z
N MET A 1 12.82 -11.46 28.11
CA MET A 1 12.00 -12.01 29.22
C MET A 1 10.48 -11.85 29.04
N LEU A 2 9.88 -10.66 28.88
CA LEU A 2 8.41 -10.56 28.66
C LEU A 2 8.00 -11.02 27.24
N ALA A 3 8.72 -10.54 26.23
CA ALA A 3 8.51 -10.91 24.83
C ALA A 3 8.63 -12.43 24.61
N GLU A 4 9.70 -13.02 25.15
CA GLU A 4 9.93 -14.47 25.14
C GLU A 4 8.81 -15.26 25.84
N LYS A 5 8.30 -14.78 26.98
CA LYS A 5 7.18 -15.44 27.69
C LYS A 5 5.88 -15.41 26.89
N LEU A 6 5.69 -14.39 26.07
CA LEU A 6 4.51 -14.24 25.21
C LEU A 6 4.70 -14.87 23.82
N GLY A 7 5.89 -15.38 23.51
CA GLY A 7 6.21 -15.91 22.19
C GLY A 7 6.21 -14.85 21.08
N LEU A 8 6.32 -13.57 21.44
CA LEU A 8 6.29 -12.45 20.51
C LEU A 8 7.67 -11.80 20.40
N PRO A 9 8.03 -11.25 19.23
CA PRO A 9 9.24 -10.45 19.12
C PRO A 9 9.10 -9.13 19.89
N ALA A 10 10.22 -8.62 20.42
CA ALA A 10 10.21 -7.43 21.27
C ALA A 10 9.65 -6.16 20.58
N HIS A 11 9.77 -6.06 19.26
CA HIS A 11 9.24 -4.95 18.46
C HIS A 11 7.71 -5.00 18.25
N HIS A 12 7.05 -6.10 18.64
CA HIS A 12 5.59 -6.22 18.65
C HIS A 12 5.00 -5.88 20.03
N LEU A 13 5.80 -5.41 20.98
CA LEU A 13 5.36 -5.11 22.34
C LEU A 13 5.54 -3.63 22.67
N LYS A 14 4.44 -2.95 22.94
CA LYS A 14 4.45 -1.61 23.53
C LYS A 14 4.05 -1.69 24.99
N MET A 15 4.88 -1.15 25.87
CA MET A 15 4.55 -1.04 27.28
C MET A 15 4.13 0.37 27.60
N ILE A 16 3.03 0.52 28.34
CA ILE A 16 2.50 1.81 28.77
C ILE A 16 2.40 1.81 30.30
N CYS A 17 3.02 2.81 30.91
CA CYS A 17 2.96 3.04 32.35
C CYS A 17 2.46 4.47 32.59
N ARG A 18 1.37 4.63 33.33
CA ARG A 18 0.80 5.95 33.69
C ARG A 18 0.58 6.89 32.50
N GLY A 19 0.09 6.33 31.38
CA GLY A 19 -0.17 7.08 30.15
C GLY A 19 1.07 7.41 29.30
N GLN A 20 2.26 6.96 29.69
CA GLN A 20 3.49 7.11 28.92
C GLN A 20 3.96 5.78 28.34
N VAL A 21 4.37 5.79 27.06
CA VAL A 21 5.00 4.64 26.42
C VAL A 21 6.42 4.49 26.96
N VAL A 22 6.74 3.30 27.47
CA VAL A 22 8.06 2.98 28.02
C VAL A 22 9.02 2.66 26.87
N SER A 23 10.08 3.46 26.77
CA SER A 23 11.19 3.27 25.86
C SER A 23 12.09 2.13 26.34
N MET A 24 12.56 1.32 25.39
CA MET A 24 13.54 0.26 25.62
C MET A 24 14.99 0.80 25.69
N THR A 25 15.24 2.05 25.31
CA THR A 25 16.59 2.66 25.28
C THR A 25 16.95 3.40 26.56
N LYS A 26 15.97 3.68 27.42
CA LYS A 26 16.14 4.44 28.67
C LYS A 26 15.93 3.55 29.87
N SER A 27 16.54 3.88 31.00
CA SER A 27 16.31 3.14 32.23
C SER A 27 14.86 3.30 32.71
N LEU A 28 14.34 2.33 33.45
CA LEU A 28 13.01 2.42 34.06
C LEU A 28 12.93 3.57 35.07
N GLN A 29 14.05 3.89 35.75
CA GLN A 29 14.14 4.97 36.71
C GLN A 29 14.01 6.34 36.04
N GLU A 30 14.69 6.57 34.90
CA GLU A 30 14.54 7.79 34.09
C GLU A 30 13.11 8.01 33.60
N GLN A 31 12.36 6.92 33.43
CA GLN A 31 10.99 6.91 32.97
C GLN A 31 9.97 6.84 34.12
N ASN A 32 10.44 7.06 35.36
CA ASN A 32 9.64 7.12 36.59
C ASN A 32 8.80 5.86 36.85
N VAL A 33 9.28 4.70 36.39
CA VAL A 33 8.69 3.40 36.68
C VAL A 33 9.24 2.91 38.02
N LYS A 34 8.41 2.97 39.06
CA LYS A 34 8.77 2.59 40.43
C LYS A 34 8.38 1.14 40.72
N HIS A 35 8.91 0.60 41.81
CA HIS A 35 8.45 -0.67 42.36
C HIS A 35 6.94 -0.61 42.64
N GLY A 36 6.21 -1.67 42.27
CA GLY A 36 4.75 -1.74 42.39
C GLY A 36 3.96 -1.01 41.29
N SER A 37 4.62 -0.37 40.32
CA SER A 37 3.93 0.18 39.15
C SER A 37 3.25 -0.92 38.34
N GLN A 38 2.01 -0.66 37.93
CA GLN A 38 1.29 -1.48 36.96
C GLN A 38 1.60 -0.98 35.54
N LEU A 39 1.94 -1.91 34.64
CA LEU A 39 2.18 -1.63 33.23
C LEU A 39 1.10 -2.32 32.39
N MET A 40 0.59 -1.59 31.41
CA MET A 40 -0.20 -2.17 30.33
C MET A 40 0.74 -2.61 29.22
N CYS A 41 0.53 -3.82 28.70
CA CYS A 41 1.31 -4.36 27.59
C CYS A 41 0.40 -4.56 26.38
N LEU A 42 0.67 -3.81 25.31
CA LEU A 42 0.01 -3.94 24.02
C LEU A 42 0.82 -4.90 23.16
N CYS A 43 0.18 -5.99 22.76
CA CYS A 43 0.72 -6.97 21.82
C CYS A 43 0.21 -6.61 20.42
N LEU A 44 1.10 -6.12 19.57
CA LEU A 44 0.79 -5.73 18.20
C LEU A 44 0.94 -6.93 17.26
N SER A 45 0.08 -7.01 16.23
CA SER A 45 0.18 -8.03 15.19
C SER A 45 1.29 -7.73 14.16
N VAL A 46 1.73 -6.48 14.08
CA VAL A 46 2.81 -5.97 13.23
C VAL A 46 3.57 -4.89 14.00
N SER A 47 4.87 -4.75 13.75
CA SER A 47 5.66 -3.66 14.33
C SER A 47 5.29 -2.32 13.71
N GLU A 48 5.70 -1.24 14.37
CA GLU A 48 5.61 0.11 13.80
C GLU A 48 6.37 0.23 12.48
N ALA A 49 7.54 -0.41 12.37
CA ALA A 49 8.35 -0.38 11.16
C ALA A 49 7.66 -1.12 10.00
N GLU A 50 7.08 -2.30 10.26
CA GLU A 50 6.32 -3.05 9.27
C GLU A 50 5.03 -2.31 8.87
N ALA A 51 4.37 -1.64 9.82
CA ALA A 51 3.20 -0.82 9.54
C ALA A 51 3.54 0.38 8.64
N ALA A 52 4.63 1.11 8.94
CA ALA A 52 5.08 2.24 8.14
C ALA A 52 5.45 1.84 6.72
N GLN A 53 6.17 0.72 6.55
CA GLN A 53 6.49 0.18 5.22
C GLN A 53 5.23 -0.16 4.43
N LYS A 54 4.25 -0.80 5.09
CA LYS A 54 2.99 -1.15 4.44
C LYS A 54 2.17 0.08 4.05
N GLU A 55 2.17 1.13 4.87
CA GLU A 55 1.55 2.40 4.54
C GLU A 55 2.22 3.08 3.34
N GLU A 56 3.56 3.06 3.28
CA GLU A 56 4.32 3.59 2.15
C GLU A 56 3.99 2.84 0.84
N GLU A 57 3.99 1.50 0.87
CA GLU A 57 3.62 0.69 -0.30
C GLU A 57 2.19 0.98 -0.80
N VAL A 58 1.24 1.16 0.14
CA VAL A 58 -0.14 1.53 -0.20
C VAL A 58 -0.20 2.93 -0.79
N MET A 59 0.56 3.89 -0.23
CA MET A 59 0.61 5.26 -0.73
C MET A 59 1.19 5.32 -2.14
N GLU A 60 2.26 4.58 -2.43
CA GLU A 60 2.84 4.49 -3.77
C GLU A 60 1.86 3.89 -4.79
N MET A 61 1.10 2.87 -4.39
CA MET A 61 0.06 2.29 -5.21
C MET A 61 -1.03 3.33 -5.53
N MET A 62 -1.51 4.07 -4.52
CA MET A 62 -2.52 5.12 -4.70
C MET A 62 -2.03 6.24 -5.64
N ASN A 63 -0.77 6.66 -5.51
CA ASN A 63 -0.18 7.64 -6.41
C ASN A 63 -0.12 7.12 -7.86
N THR A 64 0.22 5.83 -8.03
CA THR A 64 0.25 5.18 -9.35
C THR A 64 -1.15 5.11 -9.96
N ARG A 65 -2.16 4.80 -9.15
CA ARG A 65 -3.58 4.82 -9.56
C ARG A 65 -4.01 6.21 -10.00
N GLN A 66 -3.74 7.24 -9.19
CA GLN A 66 -4.12 8.61 -9.51
C GLN A 66 -3.48 9.08 -10.83
N ALA A 67 -2.21 8.74 -11.06
CA ALA A 67 -1.55 9.05 -12.33
C ALA A 67 -2.20 8.32 -13.52
N ALA A 68 -2.59 7.06 -13.35
CA ALA A 68 -3.29 6.31 -14.38
C ALA A 68 -4.71 6.85 -14.63
N GLU A 69 -5.42 7.30 -13.59
CA GLU A 69 -6.72 7.96 -13.72
C GLU A 69 -6.63 9.26 -14.53
N LEU A 70 -5.61 10.08 -14.28
CA LEU A 70 -5.34 11.30 -15.07
C LEU A 70 -5.06 11.00 -16.54
N LEU A 71 -4.42 9.88 -16.86
CA LEU A 71 -4.22 9.44 -18.24
C LEU A 71 -5.53 8.98 -18.88
N SER A 72 -6.37 8.27 -18.11
CA SER A 72 -7.65 7.74 -18.58
C SER A 72 -8.74 8.80 -18.77
N SER A 73 -8.70 9.91 -18.01
CA SER A 73 -9.71 10.98 -18.09
C SER A 73 -9.49 11.94 -19.25
N LYS A 74 -8.25 12.04 -19.76
CA LYS A 74 -7.95 12.80 -21.00
C LYS A 74 -8.62 12.21 -22.25
N VAL A 75 -9.14 10.98 -22.16
CA VAL A 75 -9.82 10.24 -23.24
C VAL A 75 -11.30 10.64 -23.40
N GLU A 76 -11.80 11.59 -22.59
CA GLU A 76 -13.20 12.07 -22.65
C GLU A 76 -13.42 13.21 -23.68
N LYS A 77 -12.35 13.82 -24.22
CA LYS A 77 -12.47 14.79 -25.32
C LYS A 77 -12.36 14.04 -26.66
N ASP A 78 -13.42 14.09 -27.46
CA ASP A 78 -13.57 13.54 -28.83
C ASP A 78 -12.59 14.14 -29.86
N ASP A 79 -11.42 14.62 -29.44
CA ASP A 79 -10.34 14.92 -30.35
C ASP A 79 -9.56 13.63 -30.56
N TYR A 80 -9.26 13.28 -31.82
CA TYR A 80 -8.38 12.15 -32.17
C TYR A 80 -6.92 12.35 -31.69
N ASP A 81 -6.70 13.38 -30.87
CA ASP A 81 -5.47 13.82 -30.21
C ASP A 81 -5.40 13.36 -28.75
N VAL A 82 -6.09 12.25 -28.41
CA VAL A 82 -5.85 11.56 -27.14
C VAL A 82 -4.56 10.76 -27.27
N ASP A 83 -3.57 11.02 -26.41
CA ASP A 83 -2.27 10.34 -26.36
C ASP A 83 -2.35 8.79 -26.27
N ILE A 84 -3.52 8.22 -25.94
CA ILE A 84 -3.73 6.78 -25.72
C ILE A 84 -4.96 6.29 -26.50
N GLN A 85 -4.75 5.54 -27.59
CA GLN A 85 -5.78 4.79 -28.30
C GLN A 85 -5.72 3.29 -27.96
N ILE A 86 -6.88 2.69 -27.69
CA ILE A 86 -7.00 1.24 -27.50
C ILE A 86 -7.25 0.60 -28.86
N ALA A 87 -6.41 -0.35 -29.24
CA ALA A 87 -6.53 -1.13 -30.46
C ALA A 87 -6.64 -2.64 -30.14
N ASP A 88 -7.25 -3.38 -31.07
CA ASP A 88 -7.27 -4.84 -31.02
C ASP A 88 -5.87 -5.43 -31.28
N GLN A 89 -5.73 -6.76 -31.17
CA GLN A 89 -4.45 -7.45 -31.42
C GLN A 89 -3.96 -7.33 -32.87
N SER A 90 -4.82 -6.86 -33.80
CA SER A 90 -4.48 -6.57 -35.20
C SER A 90 -4.15 -5.09 -35.44
N GLY A 91 -4.15 -4.26 -34.39
CA GLY A 91 -3.85 -2.83 -34.48
C GLY A 91 -5.03 -1.96 -34.93
N ARG A 92 -6.25 -2.50 -35.00
CA ARG A 92 -7.44 -1.70 -35.36
C ARG A 92 -8.02 -1.02 -34.12
N PRO A 93 -8.35 0.28 -34.18
CA PRO A 93 -8.94 1.00 -33.06
C PRO A 93 -10.25 0.36 -32.58
N LEU A 94 -10.39 0.17 -31.28
CA LEU A 94 -11.61 -0.32 -30.64
C LEU A 94 -12.54 0.85 -30.32
N LYS A 95 -13.77 0.78 -30.81
CA LYS A 95 -14.84 1.72 -30.45
C LYS A 95 -15.54 1.23 -29.19
N LEU A 96 -15.06 1.68 -28.03
CA LEU A 96 -15.67 1.39 -26.74
C LEU A 96 -16.42 2.62 -26.21
N PRO A 97 -17.51 2.42 -25.43
CA PRO A 97 -18.11 3.47 -24.61
C PRO A 97 -17.05 4.19 -23.76
N PRO A 98 -17.22 5.48 -23.47
CA PRO A 98 -16.21 6.26 -22.74
C PRO A 98 -15.90 5.67 -21.36
N GLU A 99 -16.90 5.15 -20.64
CA GLU A 99 -16.73 4.51 -19.34
C GLU A 99 -15.89 3.23 -19.43
N GLU A 100 -16.25 2.31 -20.35
CA GLU A 100 -15.50 1.07 -20.58
C GLU A 100 -14.07 1.34 -21.04
N ARG A 101 -13.89 2.35 -21.91
CA ARG A 101 -12.58 2.76 -22.40
C ARG A 101 -11.70 3.27 -21.28
N LYS A 102 -12.27 4.08 -20.37
CA LYS A 102 -11.57 4.62 -19.20
C LYS A 102 -11.16 3.51 -18.23
N ALA A 103 -12.10 2.64 -17.87
CA ALA A 103 -11.85 1.49 -17.00
C ALA A 103 -10.78 0.56 -17.59
N LEU A 104 -10.89 0.22 -18.89
CA LEU A 104 -9.91 -0.62 -19.57
C LEU A 104 -8.52 0.03 -19.63
N THR A 105 -8.44 1.33 -19.94
CA THR A 105 -7.16 2.06 -19.97
C THR A 105 -6.50 2.07 -18.60
N LEU A 106 -7.27 2.32 -17.55
CA LEU A 106 -6.80 2.33 -16.16
C LEU A 106 -6.31 0.94 -15.74
N ALA A 107 -7.12 -0.09 -15.97
CA ALA A 107 -6.79 -1.48 -15.66
C ALA A 107 -5.51 -1.94 -16.38
N MET A 108 -5.39 -1.67 -17.69
CA MET A 108 -4.21 -2.01 -18.48
C MET A 108 -2.96 -1.28 -17.99
N THR A 109 -3.08 0.00 -17.64
CA THR A 109 -1.95 0.79 -17.12
C THR A 109 -1.45 0.23 -15.80
N LEU A 110 -2.36 -0.05 -14.86
CA LEU A 110 -2.02 -0.66 -13.57
C LEU A 110 -1.42 -2.06 -13.76
N HIS A 111 -1.99 -2.86 -14.66
CA HIS A 111 -1.48 -4.19 -14.99
C HIS A 111 -0.05 -4.15 -15.51
N GLU A 112 0.25 -3.25 -16.46
CA GLU A 112 1.61 -3.13 -17.01
C GLU A 112 2.60 -2.62 -15.95
N LYS A 113 2.19 -1.67 -15.10
CA LYS A 113 3.01 -1.25 -13.94
C LYS A 113 3.28 -2.41 -12.98
N GLY A 114 2.28 -3.24 -12.72
CA GLY A 114 2.43 -4.48 -11.94
C GLY A 114 3.44 -5.43 -12.57
N ARG A 115 3.37 -5.67 -13.89
CA ARG A 115 4.34 -6.50 -14.62
C ARG A 115 5.77 -5.96 -14.52
N VAL A 116 5.96 -4.64 -14.60
CA VAL A 116 7.27 -4.00 -14.41
C VAL A 116 7.78 -4.21 -12.98
N ALA A 117 6.92 -4.07 -11.97
CA ALA A 117 7.28 -4.33 -10.57
C ALA A 117 7.71 -5.79 -10.34
N ILE A 118 7.05 -6.77 -10.98
CA ILE A 118 7.49 -8.18 -10.97
C ILE A 118 8.91 -8.33 -11.51
N LYS A 119 9.23 -7.68 -12.66
CA LYS A 119 10.58 -7.73 -13.25
C LYS A 119 11.64 -7.13 -12.33
N LYS A 120 11.27 -6.15 -11.51
CA LYS A 120 12.12 -5.54 -10.48
C LYS A 120 12.20 -6.32 -9.17
N LYS A 121 11.47 -7.44 -9.04
CA LYS A 121 11.32 -8.24 -7.82
C LYS A 121 10.62 -7.50 -6.67
N GLU A 122 9.85 -6.46 -6.98
CA GLU A 122 9.00 -5.72 -6.04
C GLU A 122 7.64 -6.44 -5.90
N ILE A 123 7.64 -7.63 -5.29
CA ILE A 123 6.49 -8.55 -5.33
C ILE A 123 5.26 -7.99 -4.61
N THR A 124 5.43 -7.35 -3.43
CA THR A 124 4.31 -6.79 -2.67
C THR A 124 3.60 -5.68 -3.44
N LYS A 125 4.39 -4.77 -4.02
CA LYS A 125 3.90 -3.69 -4.87
C LYS A 125 3.22 -4.21 -6.13
N ALA A 126 3.81 -5.21 -6.79
CA ALA A 126 3.20 -5.86 -7.94
C ALA A 126 1.83 -6.46 -7.60
N LEU A 127 1.72 -7.15 -6.47
CA LEU A 127 0.47 -7.73 -6.02
C LEU A 127 -0.62 -6.66 -5.81
N LEU A 128 -0.28 -5.56 -5.12
CA LEU A 128 -1.23 -4.45 -4.90
C LEU A 128 -1.72 -3.85 -6.22
N LEU A 129 -0.82 -3.58 -7.17
CA LEU A 129 -1.16 -3.01 -8.48
C LEU A 129 -2.04 -3.96 -9.32
N LEU A 130 -1.76 -5.27 -9.28
CA LEU A 130 -2.52 -6.27 -10.04
C LEU A 130 -3.91 -6.50 -9.43
N LEU A 131 -4.03 -6.50 -8.10
CA LEU A 131 -5.33 -6.59 -7.43
C LEU A 131 -6.19 -5.36 -7.71
N GLU A 132 -5.57 -4.18 -7.79
CA GLU A 132 -6.30 -2.96 -8.12
C GLU A 132 -6.76 -2.96 -9.58
N ALA A 133 -5.92 -3.45 -10.51
CA ALA A 133 -6.31 -3.64 -11.91
C ALA A 133 -7.50 -4.60 -12.08
N ASP A 134 -7.57 -5.69 -11.31
CA ASP A 134 -8.70 -6.65 -11.36
C ASP A 134 -10.03 -6.02 -10.94
N LYS A 135 -10.01 -5.07 -9.99
CA LYS A 135 -11.24 -4.41 -9.51
C LYS A 135 -11.88 -3.51 -10.56
N GLU A 136 -11.10 -2.94 -11.46
CA GLU A 136 -11.59 -2.02 -12.50
C GLU A 136 -12.36 -2.72 -13.62
N PHE A 137 -12.28 -4.06 -13.72
CA PHE A 137 -12.91 -4.84 -14.79
C PHE A 137 -13.98 -5.82 -14.28
N ARG A 138 -14.62 -5.52 -13.14
CA ARG A 138 -15.72 -6.33 -12.58
C ARG A 138 -17.11 -5.83 -12.98
#